data_AF-A0A1L7N6T2-F1
#
_entry.id   AF-A0A1L7N6T2-F1
#
_cell.length_a   1.000
_cell.length_b   1.000
_cell.length_c   1.000
_cell.angle_alpha   90.00
_cell.angle_beta   90.00
_cell.angle_gamma   90.00
#
_symmetry.space_group_name_H-M   'P 1'
#
loop_
_entity.id
_entity.type
_entity.pdbx_description
1 polymer ?
#
loop_
_entity_poly.entity_id
_entity_poly.type
_entity_poly.pdbx_seq_one_letter_code
_entity_poly.pdbx_strand_id
1 'polypeptide(L)'
;MTEDQLEKEALEWLGELGYMHLYGPDIAHDGDNPERASYRDVLLSMRLRTAIARLNPQIPLAAREDALRQVLELGVPVQLSAMASITATS
;
A
#
# COMPACT_ATOMS: atom_id res chain seq x y z
N MET A 1 -30.32 -0.80 -6.56
CA MET A 1 -28.91 -0.94 -6.14
C MET A 1 -28.57 0.27 -5.29
N THR A 2 -28.03 0.06 -4.09
CA THR A 2 -27.58 1.11 -3.14
C THR A 2 -26.06 1.13 -3.06
N GLU A 3 -25.48 2.19 -2.51
CA GLU A 3 -24.02 2.28 -2.28
C GLU A 3 -23.50 1.15 -1.39
N ASP A 4 -24.21 0.86 -0.29
CA ASP A 4 -23.91 -0.26 0.62
C ASP A 4 -23.93 -1.63 -0.08
N GLN A 5 -24.83 -1.83 -1.05
CA GLN A 5 -24.86 -3.08 -1.81
C GLN A 5 -23.67 -3.19 -2.78
N LEU A 6 -23.36 -2.09 -3.48
CA LEU A 6 -22.21 -2.04 -4.39
C LEU A 6 -20.88 -2.24 -3.64
N GLU A 7 -20.75 -1.65 -2.44
CA GLU A 7 -19.57 -1.83 -1.59
C GLU A 7 -19.38 -3.29 -1.18
N LYS A 8 -20.44 -3.97 -0.74
CA LYS A 8 -20.38 -5.39 -0.35
C LYS A 8 -19.98 -6.29 -1.50
N GLU A 9 -20.57 -6.09 -2.68
CA GLU A 9 -20.24 -6.85 -3.88
C GLU A 9 -18.76 -6.64 -4.29
N ALA A 10 -18.25 -5.41 -4.19
CA ALA A 10 -16.85 -5.12 -4.48
C ALA A 10 -15.88 -5.77 -3.47
N LEU A 11 -16.22 -5.73 -2.18
CA LEU A 11 -15.42 -6.38 -1.13
C LEU A 11 -15.38 -7.91 -1.31
N GLU A 12 -16.50 -8.52 -1.69
CA GLU A 12 -16.58 -9.95 -1.99
C GLU A 12 -15.66 -10.31 -3.16
N TRP A 13 -15.75 -9.60 -4.29
CA TRP A 13 -14.89 -9.85 -5.45
C TRP A 13 -13.40 -9.67 -5.15
N LEU A 14 -13.03 -8.65 -4.38
CA LEU A 14 -11.64 -8.45 -3.94
C LEU A 14 -11.20 -9.58 -3.00
N GLY A 15 -12.08 -10.04 -2.11
CA GLY A 15 -11.84 -11.19 -1.25
C GLY A 15 -11.56 -12.47 -2.04
N GLU A 16 -12.33 -12.74 -3.10
CA GLU A 16 -12.11 -13.88 -4.00
C GLU A 16 -10.75 -13.83 -4.70
N LEU A 17 -10.23 -12.64 -4.98
CA LEU A 17 -8.88 -12.42 -5.53
C LEU A 17 -7.76 -12.50 -4.47
N GLY A 18 -8.09 -12.78 -3.21
CA GLY A 18 -7.14 -12.91 -2.11
C GLY A 18 -6.76 -11.59 -1.43
N TYR A 19 -7.51 -10.51 -1.66
CA TYR A 19 -7.32 -9.26 -0.91
C TYR A 19 -7.91 -9.40 0.50
N MET A 20 -7.16 -8.88 1.47
CA MET A 20 -7.61 -8.79 2.84
C MET A 20 -8.29 -7.44 3.07
N HIS A 21 -9.58 -7.46 3.36
CA HIS A 21 -10.30 -6.27 3.82
C HIS A 21 -9.91 -5.95 5.27
N LEU A 22 -9.63 -4.68 5.55
CA LEU A 22 -9.36 -4.17 6.89
C LEU A 22 -10.31 -3.01 7.17
N TYR A 23 -10.87 -2.98 8.37
CA TYR A 23 -11.76 -1.90 8.76
C TYR A 23 -10.93 -0.65 9.07
N GLY A 24 -11.27 0.46 8.40
CA GLY A 24 -10.52 1.71 8.49
C GLY A 24 -10.30 2.23 9.91
N PRO A 25 -11.35 2.26 10.77
CA PRO A 25 -11.23 2.64 12.17
C PRO A 25 -10.27 1.79 12.99
N ASP A 26 -10.18 0.47 12.75
CA ASP A 26 -9.29 -0.41 13.51
C ASP A 26 -7.81 -0.05 13.27
N ILE A 27 -7.48 0.43 12.06
CA ILE A 27 -6.12 0.80 11.66
C ILE A 27 -5.83 2.31 11.73
N ALA A 28 -6.79 3.10 12.19
CA ALA A 28 -6.60 4.54 12.40
C ALA A 28 -5.61 4.82 13.54
N HIS A 29 -5.11 6.04 13.63
CA HIS A 29 -4.11 6.43 14.64
C HIS A 29 -4.59 6.29 16.10
N ASP A 30 -5.90 6.23 16.28
CA ASP A 30 -6.68 6.12 17.52
C ASP A 30 -7.48 4.79 17.57
N GLY A 31 -7.19 3.87 16.65
CA GLY A 31 -7.82 2.55 16.55
C GLY A 31 -7.16 1.48 17.41
N ASP A 32 -7.72 0.27 17.37
CA ASP A 32 -7.26 -0.88 18.15
C ASP A 32 -5.90 -1.43 17.68
N ASN A 33 -5.60 -1.31 16.38
CA ASN A 33 -4.33 -1.73 15.79
C ASN A 33 -3.80 -0.63 14.85
N PRO A 34 -3.29 0.48 15.42
CA PRO A 34 -2.99 1.68 14.65
C PRO A 34 -1.86 1.42 13.65
N GLU A 35 -2.17 1.59 12.36
CA GLU A 35 -1.18 1.54 11.28
C GLU A 35 -0.92 2.92 10.65
N ARG A 36 -1.84 3.86 10.86
CA ARG A 36 -1.72 5.27 10.45
C ARG A 36 -1.20 6.12 11.61
N ALA A 37 -0.38 7.12 11.32
CA ALA A 37 -0.02 8.15 12.30
C ALA A 37 -1.04 9.32 12.29
N SER A 38 -1.79 9.48 11.20
CA SER A 38 -2.84 10.48 11.04
C SER A 38 -3.92 9.99 10.06
N TYR A 39 -5.15 10.49 10.20
CA TYR A 39 -6.21 10.29 9.20
C TYR A 39 -5.86 10.80 7.80
N ARG A 40 -4.86 11.70 7.69
CA ARG A 40 -4.39 12.23 6.40
C ARG A 40 -3.41 11.31 5.69
N ASP A 41 -2.88 10.29 6.37
CA ASP A 41 -1.90 9.40 5.79
C ASP A 41 -2.56 8.58 4.67
N VAL A 42 -2.02 8.68 3.47
CA VAL A 42 -2.49 7.88 2.31
C VAL A 42 -1.72 6.57 2.17
N LEU A 43 -0.57 6.45 2.82
CA LEU A 43 0.30 5.27 2.79
C LEU A 43 0.43 4.66 4.19
N LEU A 44 0.38 3.32 4.26
CA LEU A 44 0.69 2.55 5.45
C LEU A 44 2.18 2.20 5.44
N SER A 45 3.01 3.08 6.01
CA SER A 45 4.48 3.06 5.88
C SER A 45 5.11 1.73 6.31
N MET A 46 4.65 1.13 7.41
CA MET A 46 5.17 -0.14 7.91
C MET A 46 4.79 -1.33 7.02
N ARG A 47 3.56 -1.36 6.49
CA ARG A 47 3.16 -2.38 5.51
C ARG A 47 3.96 -2.26 4.23
N LEU A 48 4.16 -1.03 3.74
CA LEU A 48 4.96 -0.76 2.55
C LEU A 48 6.41 -1.22 2.74
N ARG A 49 7.04 -0.86 3.87
CA ARG A 49 8.39 -1.33 4.22
C ARG A 49 8.50 -2.85 4.22
N THR A 50 7.53 -3.52 4.84
CA THR A 50 7.46 -4.99 4.90
C THR A 50 7.29 -5.60 3.51
N ALA A 51 6.44 -5.00 2.66
CA ALA A 51 6.23 -5.45 1.29
C ALA A 51 7.50 -5.29 0.45
N ILE A 52 8.20 -4.14 0.53
CA ILE A 52 9.48 -3.91 -0.15
C ILE A 52 10.50 -4.96 0.29
N ALA A 53 10.60 -5.23 1.60
CA ALA A 53 11.51 -6.23 2.14
C ALA A 53 11.20 -7.65 1.63
N ARG A 54 9.91 -8.02 1.61
CA ARG A 54 9.43 -9.33 1.14
C ARG A 54 9.64 -9.55 -0.35
N LEU A 55 9.42 -8.52 -1.16
CA LEU A 55 9.54 -8.60 -2.62
C LEU A 55 11.01 -8.55 -3.08
N ASN A 56 11.90 -7.96 -2.29
CA ASN A 56 13.29 -7.72 -2.66
C ASN A 56 14.29 -8.26 -1.62
N PRO A 57 14.23 -9.55 -1.22
CA PRO A 57 15.09 -10.09 -0.17
C PRO A 57 16.58 -10.03 -0.50
N GLN A 58 16.93 -10.09 -1.79
CA GLN A 58 18.30 -10.02 -2.32
C GLN A 58 18.87 -8.59 -2.40
N ILE A 59 18.01 -7.57 -2.30
CA ILE A 59 18.46 -6.18 -2.38
C ILE A 59 18.97 -5.73 -0.99
N PRO A 60 20.14 -5.07 -0.92
CA PRO A 60 20.66 -4.57 0.36
C PRO A 60 19.65 -3.71 1.12
N LEU A 61 19.65 -3.80 2.45
CA LEU A 61 18.74 -3.05 3.31
C LEU A 61 18.77 -1.54 2.99
N ALA A 62 19.96 -0.97 2.81
CA ALA A 62 20.11 0.45 2.50
C ALA A 62 19.34 0.88 1.24
N ALA A 63 19.37 0.07 0.17
CA ALA A 63 18.64 0.37 -1.06
C ALA A 63 17.12 0.19 -0.91
N ARG A 64 16.67 -0.76 -0.07
CA ARG A 64 15.24 -0.92 0.25
C ARG A 64 14.70 0.25 1.07
N GLU A 65 15.45 0.73 2.05
CA GLU A 65 15.09 1.92 2.84
C GLU A 65 15.11 3.19 1.99
N ASP A 66 16.05 3.29 1.04
CA ASP A 66 16.09 4.39 0.08
C ASP A 66 14.85 4.41 -0.82
N ALA A 67 14.48 3.27 -1.40
CA ALA A 67 13.26 3.13 -2.19
C ALA A 67 11.99 3.44 -1.38
N LEU A 68 11.92 2.98 -0.12
CA LEU A 68 10.82 3.33 0.77
C LEU A 68 10.73 4.85 0.96
N ARG A 69 11.86 5.51 1.23
CA ARG A 69 11.91 6.97 1.39
C ARG A 69 11.42 7.69 0.15
N GLN A 70 11.90 7.28 -1.02
CA GLN A 70 11.46 7.85 -2.30
C GLN A 70 9.94 7.74 -2.48
N VAL A 71 9.34 6.59 -2.14
CA VAL A 71 7.88 6.39 -2.23
C VAL A 71 7.12 7.25 -1.22
N LEU A 72 7.60 7.39 0.01
CA LEU A 72 6.98 8.25 1.03
C LEU A 72 7.08 9.74 0.67
N GLU A 73 8.14 10.14 -0.04
CA GLU A 73 8.37 11.51 -0.50
C GLU A 73 7.64 11.86 -1.81
N LEU A 74 6.95 10.89 -2.46
CA LEU A 74 6.11 11.11 -3.66
C LEU A 74 4.95 12.10 -3.46
N GLY A 75 4.78 12.65 -2.25
CA GLY A 75 4.00 13.88 -2.00
C GLY A 75 4.50 15.10 -2.78
N VAL A 76 5.66 15.01 -3.45
CA VAL A 76 6.11 15.92 -4.52
C VAL A 76 5.99 15.17 -5.86
N PRO A 77 5.33 15.73 -6.89
CA PRO A 77 4.86 14.95 -8.05
C PRO A 77 6.01 14.29 -8.81
N VAL A 78 6.09 12.96 -8.74
CA VAL A 78 6.80 12.12 -9.70
C VAL A 78 5.81 11.10 -10.26
N GLN A 79 5.01 11.57 -11.21
CA GLN A 79 4.55 10.70 -12.28
C GLN A 79 5.77 10.48 -13.18
N LEU A 80 6.26 9.24 -13.35
CA LEU A 80 6.90 8.71 -14.59
C LEU A 80 7.92 7.57 -14.39
N SER A 81 8.46 7.28 -13.20
CA SER A 81 9.53 6.26 -13.11
C SER A 81 9.04 4.81 -12.91
N ALA A 82 7.88 4.59 -12.28
CA ALA A 82 7.45 3.25 -11.89
C ALA A 82 6.94 2.35 -13.05
N MET A 83 6.53 2.91 -14.20
CA MET A 83 6.07 2.10 -15.34
C MET A 83 7.20 1.59 -16.25
N ALA A 84 8.41 2.13 -16.15
CA ALA A 84 9.49 1.84 -17.12
C ALA A 84 10.10 0.44 -16.96
N SER A 85 9.90 -0.25 -15.84
CA SER A 85 10.53 -1.56 -15.58
C SER A 85 9.65 -2.77 -15.93
N ILE A 86 8.39 -2.57 -16.31
CA ILE A 86 7.47 -3.69 -16.63
C ILE A 86 7.53 -4.07 -18.12
N THR A 87 8.08 -3.22 -19.00
CA THR A 87 8.08 -3.43 -20.46
C THR A 87 9.40 -3.87 -21.07
N ALA A 88 10.36 -4.33 -20.27
CA ALA A 88 11.67 -4.77 -20.76
C ALA A 88 11.94 -6.26 -20.50
N THR A 89 10.94 -7.13 -20.67
CA THR A 89 11.15 -8.57 -20.93
C THR A 89 9.92 -9.13 -21.67
N SER A 90 9.88 -8.92 -22.99
CA SER A 90 9.12 -9.72 -23.96
C SER A 90 9.79 -9.58 -25.32
#